data_AF-A7ST41-F1
#
_entry.id   AF-A7ST41-F1
#
_cell.length_a   1.000
_cell.length_b   1.000
_cell.length_c   1.000
_cell.angle_alpha   90.00
_cell.angle_beta   90.00
_cell.angle_gamma   90.00
#
_symmetry.space_group_name_H-M   'P 1'
#
loop_
_entity.id
_entity.type
_entity.pdbx_description
1 polymer ?
#
loop_
_entity_poly.entity_id
_entity_poly.type
_entity_poly.pdbx_seq_one_letter_code
_entity_poly.pdbx_strand_id
1 'polypeptide(L)'
;MSIIRRSVIRDVLFHAHTATHKLVITGDDVPTEIHQGVVISRDDIATSHEEADNFIVQQAIMCAKEHRGKMVVADDTDVFALLLFHYFHYEDLSCPMLMSSPIQQRPQIDIKATVQAHHDIILGLLGAHALSGCDTVPTYLGIDKGTIWSQLQIRLHYWVVKMRH
;
A
#
# COMPACT_ATOMS: atom_id res chain seq x y z
N MET A 1 -18.12 -7.81 3.30
CA MET A 1 -17.39 -7.30 4.49
C MET A 1 -18.24 -7.06 5.74
N SER A 2 -19.58 -6.90 5.65
CA SER A 2 -20.38 -6.42 6.79
C SER A 2 -20.48 -7.34 8.03
N ILE A 3 -20.23 -8.65 7.92
CA ILE A 3 -20.32 -9.59 9.06
C ILE A 3 -19.07 -9.52 9.94
N ILE A 4 -17.87 -9.55 9.33
CA ILE A 4 -16.59 -9.49 10.05
C ILE A 4 -16.46 -8.14 10.78
N ARG A 5 -16.75 -7.03 10.08
CA ARG A 5 -16.77 -5.68 10.68
C ARG A 5 -17.70 -5.63 11.90
N ARG A 6 -18.94 -6.12 11.76
CA ARG A 6 -19.90 -6.15 12.87
C ARG A 6 -19.43 -7.03 14.04
N SER A 7 -18.78 -8.16 13.75
CA SER A 7 -18.22 -9.05 14.77
C SER A 7 -17.14 -8.32 15.57
N VAL A 8 -16.19 -7.68 14.91
CA VAL A 8 -15.09 -6.95 15.55
C VAL A 8 -15.58 -5.72 16.33
N ILE A 9 -16.55 -4.99 15.79
CA ILE A 9 -17.15 -3.82 16.47
C ILE A 9 -17.88 -4.23 17.76
N ARG A 10 -18.46 -5.42 17.82
CA ARG A 10 -19.23 -5.90 18.99
C ARG A 10 -18.39 -6.67 20.00
N ASP A 11 -17.14 -7.01 19.66
CA ASP A 11 -16.26 -7.80 20.52
C ASP A 11 -15.55 -6.91 21.54
N VAL A 12 -16.17 -6.78 22.72
CA VAL A 12 -15.64 -5.99 23.85
C VAL A 12 -14.31 -6.54 24.36
N LEU A 13 -14.06 -7.85 24.25
CA LEU A 13 -12.79 -8.45 24.66
C LEU A 13 -11.68 -8.07 23.68
N PHE A 14 -11.99 -8.04 22.37
CA PHE A 14 -11.06 -7.54 21.37
C PHE A 14 -10.75 -6.05 21.58
N HIS A 15 -11.73 -5.23 22.00
CA HIS A 15 -11.50 -3.79 22.26
C HIS A 15 -10.49 -3.53 23.37
N ALA A 16 -10.31 -4.45 24.32
CA ALA A 16 -9.24 -4.33 25.33
C ALA A 16 -7.84 -4.29 24.68
N HIS A 17 -7.67 -4.92 23.52
CA HIS A 17 -6.41 -4.91 22.76
C HIS A 17 -6.19 -3.59 22.00
N THR A 18 -7.24 -2.81 21.76
CA THR A 18 -7.15 -1.47 21.13
C THR A 18 -6.98 -0.34 22.16
N ALA A 19 -6.67 -0.67 23.41
CA ALA A 19 -6.34 0.30 24.44
C ALA A 19 -5.01 1.02 24.17
N THR A 20 -4.05 0.33 23.55
CA THR A 20 -2.72 0.85 23.22
C THR A 20 -2.59 1.30 21.77
N HIS A 21 -3.34 0.66 20.87
CA HIS A 21 -3.29 0.92 19.43
C HIS A 21 -4.68 1.21 18.88
N LYS A 22 -4.75 2.14 17.94
CA LYS A 22 -5.96 2.46 17.18
C LYS A 22 -6.14 1.42 16.07
N LEU A 23 -7.31 0.80 15.98
CA LEU A 23 -7.68 -0.03 14.82
C LEU A 23 -8.59 0.78 13.89
N VAL A 24 -8.26 0.85 12.61
CA VAL A 24 -9.13 1.39 11.57
C VAL A 24 -9.50 0.28 10.61
N ILE A 25 -10.80 0.05 10.44
CA ILE A 25 -11.37 -0.96 9.53
C ILE A 25 -11.94 -0.24 8.32
N THR A 26 -11.41 -0.54 7.14
CA THR A 26 -11.86 -0.01 5.85
C THR A 26 -12.59 -1.09 5.05
N GLY A 27 -13.47 -0.70 4.12
CA GLY A 27 -14.24 -1.64 3.28
C GLY A 27 -15.67 -1.24 2.95
N ASP A 28 -16.19 -0.24 3.66
CA ASP A 28 -17.38 0.52 3.27
C ASP A 28 -16.91 1.97 3.02
N ASP A 29 -17.73 2.81 2.40
CA ASP A 29 -17.36 4.19 2.00
C ASP A 29 -16.76 5.02 3.14
N VAL A 30 -17.21 4.78 4.37
CA VAL A 30 -16.73 5.44 5.59
C VAL A 30 -16.04 4.42 6.51
N PRO A 31 -14.72 4.52 6.71
CA PRO A 31 -13.98 3.66 7.63
C PRO A 31 -14.44 3.79 9.08
N THR A 32 -14.23 2.74 9.87
CA THR A 32 -14.54 2.71 11.30
C THR A 32 -13.27 2.62 12.12
N GLU A 33 -13.12 3.50 13.08
CA GLU A 33 -12.07 3.44 14.08
C GLU A 33 -12.58 2.82 15.39
N ILE A 34 -11.74 1.99 16.00
CA ILE A 34 -11.93 1.43 17.33
C ILE A 34 -10.69 1.77 18.16
N HIS A 35 -10.88 2.52 19.24
CA HIS A 35 -9.80 2.87 20.17
C HIS A 35 -10.36 3.06 21.59
N GLN A 36 -9.73 2.43 22.59
CA GLN A 36 -10.13 2.53 24.00
C GLN A 36 -11.63 2.18 24.24
N GLY A 37 -12.16 1.19 23.51
CA GLY A 37 -13.57 0.80 23.60
C GLY A 37 -14.56 1.77 22.94
N VAL A 38 -14.07 2.87 22.36
CA VAL A 38 -14.87 3.81 21.60
C VAL A 38 -14.83 3.43 20.13
N VAL A 39 -16.00 3.45 19.49
CA VAL A 39 -16.17 3.19 18.06
C VAL A 39 -16.63 4.49 17.38
N ILE A 40 -15.86 4.98 16.41
CA ILE A 40 -16.18 6.20 15.67
C ILE A 40 -16.14 5.96 14.16
N SER A 41 -16.99 6.67 13.42
CA SER A 41 -16.88 6.80 11.97
C SER A 41 -15.76 7.79 11.63
N ARG A 42 -14.99 7.49 10.59
CA ARG A 42 -13.86 8.33 10.13
C ARG A 42 -14.18 8.95 8.77
N ASP A 43 -15.11 9.90 8.78
CA ASP A 43 -15.54 10.62 7.57
C ASP A 43 -14.40 11.43 6.91
N ASP A 44 -13.37 11.78 7.68
CA ASP A 44 -12.17 12.49 7.22
C ASP A 44 -11.31 11.67 6.25
N ILE A 45 -11.46 10.34 6.26
CA ILE A 45 -10.73 9.39 5.39
C ILE A 45 -11.70 8.54 4.55
N ALA A 46 -12.93 9.01 4.38
CA ALA A 46 -13.94 8.37 3.53
C ALA A 46 -13.48 8.38 2.06
N THR A 47 -13.85 7.33 1.32
CA THR A 47 -13.49 7.19 -0.10
C THR A 47 -14.50 6.30 -0.80
N SER A 48 -14.78 6.61 -2.07
CA SER A 48 -15.66 5.83 -2.94
C SER A 48 -14.88 4.94 -3.92
N HIS A 49 -13.55 4.84 -3.76
CA HIS A 49 -12.74 3.93 -4.56
C HIS A 49 -13.09 2.48 -4.20
N GLU A 50 -13.14 1.58 -5.18
CA GLU A 50 -13.54 0.19 -4.94
C GLU A 50 -12.34 -0.76 -4.75
N GLU A 51 -11.14 -0.37 -5.19
CA GLU A 51 -9.96 -1.24 -5.22
C GLU A 51 -9.15 -1.19 -3.92
N ALA A 52 -8.80 -2.37 -3.41
CA ALA A 52 -8.15 -2.58 -2.11
C ALA A 52 -6.79 -1.88 -1.98
N ASP A 53 -6.02 -1.86 -3.06
CA ASP A 53 -4.70 -1.23 -3.14
C ASP A 53 -4.77 0.28 -2.91
N ASN A 54 -5.74 0.96 -3.54
CA ASN A 54 -6.02 2.37 -3.35
C ASN A 54 -6.38 2.68 -1.89
N PHE A 55 -7.23 1.85 -1.25
CA PHE A 55 -7.54 2.00 0.18
C PHE A 55 -6.28 1.88 1.04
N ILE A 56 -5.47 0.85 0.84
CA ILE A 56 -4.27 0.59 1.65
C ILE A 56 -3.30 1.77 1.54
N VAL A 57 -3.04 2.23 0.33
CA VAL A 57 -2.09 3.32 0.06
C VAL A 57 -2.59 4.65 0.62
N GLN A 58 -3.86 5.00 0.36
CA GLN A 58 -4.46 6.22 0.88
C GLN A 58 -4.38 6.25 2.41
N GLN A 59 -4.75 5.16 3.08
CA GLN A 59 -4.71 5.09 4.54
C GLN A 59 -3.29 5.15 5.08
N ALA A 60 -2.33 4.47 4.44
CA ALA A 60 -0.92 4.53 4.83
C ALA A 60 -0.39 5.97 4.77
N ILE A 61 -0.70 6.71 3.71
CA ILE A 61 -0.32 8.11 3.52
C ILE A 61 -0.98 9.01 4.57
N MET A 62 -2.29 8.89 4.76
CA MET A 62 -3.02 9.72 5.72
C MET A 62 -2.52 9.50 7.14
N CYS A 63 -2.29 8.23 7.51
CA CYS A 63 -1.70 7.91 8.79
C CYS A 63 -0.26 8.45 8.91
N ALA A 64 0.53 8.44 7.83
CA ALA A 64 1.91 8.91 7.84
C ALA A 64 2.02 10.44 8.09
N LYS A 65 0.98 11.21 7.75
CA LYS A 65 0.86 12.63 8.11
C LYS A 65 0.81 12.87 9.61
N GLU A 66 0.46 11.87 10.42
CA GLU A 66 0.49 11.94 11.89
C GLU A 66 1.92 11.74 12.48
N HIS A 67 2.96 11.80 11.65
CA HIS A 67 4.39 11.77 12.02
C HIS A 67 4.86 10.54 12.82
N ARG A 68 4.25 9.36 12.59
CA ARG A 68 4.68 8.09 13.20
C ARG A 68 5.00 7.05 12.14
N GLY A 69 6.13 6.35 12.30
CA GLY A 69 6.57 5.28 11.40
C GLY A 69 5.45 4.31 11.00
N LYS A 70 5.36 3.97 9.71
CA LYS A 70 4.31 3.09 9.17
C LYS A 70 4.88 1.81 8.60
N MET A 71 4.15 0.73 8.84
CA MET A 71 4.38 -0.57 8.22
C MET A 71 3.13 -0.96 7.44
N VAL A 72 3.27 -1.07 6.13
CA VAL A 72 2.25 -1.61 5.24
C VAL A 72 2.53 -3.09 5.06
N VAL A 73 1.57 -3.94 5.40
CA VAL A 73 1.70 -5.40 5.19
C VAL A 73 0.95 -5.78 3.93
N ALA A 74 1.67 -6.04 2.85
CA ALA A 74 1.13 -6.43 1.54
C ALA A 74 2.21 -7.15 0.71
N ASP A 75 1.78 -8.06 -0.15
CA ASP A 75 2.64 -8.73 -1.15
C ASP A 75 2.31 -8.29 -2.59
N ASP A 76 1.49 -7.24 -2.72
CA ASP A 76 0.89 -6.79 -3.96
C ASP A 76 1.78 -5.74 -4.65
N THR A 77 2.04 -5.93 -5.95
CA THR A 77 2.88 -5.01 -6.73
C THR A 77 2.22 -3.67 -7.00
N ASP A 78 0.89 -3.62 -7.02
CA ASP A 78 0.10 -2.42 -7.29
C ASP A 78 0.20 -1.50 -6.06
N VAL A 79 0.04 -2.08 -4.86
CA VAL A 79 0.30 -1.39 -3.58
C VAL A 79 1.72 -0.83 -3.54
N PHE A 80 2.73 -1.62 -3.93
CA PHE A 80 4.12 -1.16 -3.95
C PHE A 80 4.33 0.03 -4.91
N ALA A 81 3.85 -0.08 -6.15
CA ALA A 81 3.99 0.96 -7.16
C ALA A 81 3.29 2.26 -6.73
N LEU A 82 2.08 2.16 -6.19
CA LEU A 82 1.31 3.29 -5.68
C LEU A 82 2.00 3.95 -4.47
N LEU A 83 2.55 3.18 -3.53
CA LEU A 83 3.32 3.73 -2.40
C LEU A 83 4.53 4.53 -2.87
N LEU A 84 5.32 4.02 -3.83
CA LEU A 84 6.46 4.74 -4.39
C LEU A 84 6.03 6.03 -5.08
N PHE A 85 5.00 5.94 -5.93
CA PHE A 85 4.49 7.09 -6.68
C PHE A 85 4.02 8.21 -5.74
N HIS A 86 3.20 7.88 -4.75
CA HIS A 86 2.70 8.88 -3.82
C HIS A 86 3.79 9.42 -2.89
N TYR A 87 4.68 8.56 -2.38
CA TYR A 87 5.78 9.03 -1.53
C TYR A 87 6.71 10.00 -2.28
N PHE A 88 6.96 9.76 -3.57
CA PHE A 88 7.72 10.66 -4.43
C PHE A 88 7.06 12.04 -4.61
N HIS A 89 5.73 12.09 -4.73
CA HIS A 89 4.99 13.33 -4.98
C HIS A 89 4.65 14.14 -3.72
N TYR A 90 4.58 13.51 -2.55
CA TYR A 90 4.26 14.20 -1.30
C TYR A 90 5.54 14.61 -0.56
N GLU A 91 5.99 15.85 -0.77
CA GLU A 91 7.22 16.38 -0.15
C GLU A 91 7.17 16.41 1.40
N ASP A 92 5.97 16.52 1.99
CA ASP A 92 5.77 16.57 3.45
C ASP A 92 5.82 15.18 4.13
N LEU A 93 5.92 14.11 3.35
CA LEU A 93 5.93 12.73 3.85
C LEU A 93 7.33 12.35 4.37
N SER A 94 7.71 12.91 5.52
CA SER A 94 9.02 12.68 6.16
C SER A 94 9.10 11.41 7.00
N CYS A 95 7.95 10.80 7.28
CA CYS A 95 7.82 9.63 8.13
C CYS A 95 8.47 8.38 7.53
N PRO A 96 9.17 7.53 8.32
CA PRO A 96 9.60 6.21 7.88
C PRO A 96 8.39 5.37 7.43
N MET A 97 8.49 4.78 6.24
CA MET A 97 7.45 3.92 5.69
C MET A 97 8.10 2.64 5.15
N LEU A 98 7.71 1.52 5.74
CA LEU A 98 8.16 0.19 5.36
C LEU A 98 7.01 -0.59 4.75
N MET A 99 7.29 -1.41 3.74
CA MET A 99 6.38 -2.44 3.25
C MET A 99 6.95 -3.81 3.59
N SER A 100 6.12 -4.68 4.16
CA SER A 100 6.47 -6.06 4.52
C SER A 100 5.52 -7.02 3.83
N SER A 101 6.06 -8.10 3.28
CA SER A 101 5.21 -9.20 2.84
C SER A 101 4.59 -9.91 4.06
N PRO A 102 3.34 -10.40 3.98
CA PRO A 102 2.79 -11.36 4.94
C PRO A 102 3.50 -12.73 4.87
N ILE A 103 4.24 -13.02 3.80
CA ILE A 103 5.02 -14.24 3.65
C ILE A 103 6.29 -14.13 4.50
N GLN A 104 6.52 -15.14 5.34
CA GLN A 104 7.66 -15.16 6.26
C GLN A 104 9.00 -15.12 5.50
N GLN A 105 10.02 -14.52 6.14
CA GLN A 105 11.41 -14.43 5.66
C GLN A 105 11.64 -13.54 4.41
N ARG A 106 10.60 -12.89 3.87
CA ARG A 106 10.81 -11.84 2.86
C ARG A 106 11.35 -10.57 3.50
N PRO A 107 12.29 -9.87 2.84
CA PRO A 107 12.86 -8.63 3.37
C PRO A 107 11.80 -7.52 3.40
N GLN A 108 11.89 -6.66 4.41
CA GLN A 108 11.13 -5.41 4.43
C GLN A 108 11.71 -4.43 3.41
N ILE A 109 10.83 -3.68 2.77
CA ILE A 109 11.18 -2.69 1.77
C ILE A 109 11.02 -1.31 2.39
N ASP A 110 12.09 -0.53 2.39
CA ASP A 110 12.01 0.88 2.77
C ASP A 110 11.57 1.71 1.56
N ILE A 111 10.38 2.29 1.65
CA ILE A 111 9.77 3.08 0.57
C ILE A 111 10.61 4.33 0.29
N LYS A 112 11.09 5.03 1.33
CA LYS A 112 11.90 6.24 1.17
C LYS A 112 13.23 5.92 0.49
N ALA A 113 13.93 4.90 0.98
CA ALA A 113 15.22 4.50 0.42
C ALA A 113 15.06 4.04 -1.04
N THR A 114 13.97 3.36 -1.35
CA THR A 114 13.65 2.92 -2.72
C THR A 114 13.38 4.12 -3.62
N VAL A 115 12.59 5.09 -3.15
CA VAL A 115 12.32 6.34 -3.88
C VAL A 115 13.61 7.09 -4.19
N GLN A 116 14.51 7.19 -3.22
CA GLN A 116 15.80 7.87 -3.39
C GLN A 116 16.74 7.13 -4.35
N ALA A 117 16.76 5.80 -4.30
CA ALA A 117 17.63 4.98 -5.16
C ALA A 117 17.16 4.93 -6.63
N HIS A 118 15.86 5.16 -6.87
CA HIS A 118 15.22 4.98 -8.18
C HIS A 118 14.43 6.22 -8.62
N HIS A 119 14.85 7.40 -8.15
CA HIS A 119 14.16 8.68 -8.35
C HIS A 119 13.84 8.98 -9.82
N ASP A 120 14.75 8.62 -10.72
CA ASP A 120 14.68 8.86 -12.16
C ASP A 120 13.57 8.07 -12.87
N ILE A 121 13.13 6.95 -12.30
CA ILE A 121 12.23 6.02 -12.97
C ILE A 121 10.82 5.96 -12.37
N ILE A 122 10.61 6.56 -11.18
CA ILE A 122 9.32 6.50 -10.46
C ILE A 122 8.18 7.12 -11.25
N LEU A 123 8.44 8.25 -11.93
CA LEU A 123 7.44 8.91 -12.78
C LEU A 123 6.97 8.00 -13.93
N GLY A 124 7.88 7.16 -14.45
CA GLY A 124 7.57 6.19 -15.49
C GLY A 124 6.99 4.87 -14.97
N LEU A 125 7.05 4.62 -13.66
CA LEU A 125 6.72 3.32 -13.07
C LEU A 125 5.26 2.94 -13.28
N LEU A 126 4.31 3.86 -13.04
CA LEU A 126 2.88 3.57 -13.25
C LEU A 126 2.56 3.29 -14.72
N GLY A 127 3.17 4.06 -15.64
CA GLY A 127 3.02 3.81 -17.08
C GLY A 127 3.62 2.47 -17.49
N ALA A 128 4.80 2.13 -16.98
CA ALA A 128 5.45 0.83 -17.20
C ALA A 128 4.58 -0.31 -16.68
N HIS A 129 4.02 -0.14 -15.48
CA HIS A 129 3.16 -1.11 -14.83
C HIS A 129 1.87 -1.35 -15.64
N ALA A 130 1.20 -0.27 -16.06
CA ALA A 130 0.01 -0.34 -16.90
C ALA A 130 0.28 -1.01 -18.26
N LEU A 131 1.41 -0.70 -18.91
CA LEU A 131 1.76 -1.25 -20.22
C LEU A 131 2.23 -2.71 -20.17
N SER A 132 2.92 -3.10 -19.08
CA SER A 132 3.49 -4.44 -18.92
C SER A 132 2.51 -5.46 -18.36
N GLY A 133 1.40 -4.98 -17.79
CA GLY A 133 0.38 -5.79 -17.15
C GLY A 133 0.76 -6.28 -15.74
N CYS A 134 -0.24 -6.28 -14.86
CA CYS A 134 -0.29 -7.09 -13.64
C CYS A 134 -1.02 -8.42 -13.94
N ASP A 135 -1.08 -9.36 -13.00
CA ASP A 135 -1.43 -10.78 -13.20
C ASP A 135 -2.75 -11.09 -13.95
N THR A 136 -3.61 -10.10 -14.23
CA THR A 136 -4.88 -10.22 -14.96
C THR A 136 -5.02 -9.34 -16.22
N VAL A 137 -4.07 -8.44 -16.51
CA VAL A 137 -4.15 -7.55 -17.68
C VAL A 137 -3.28 -8.12 -18.82
N PRO A 138 -3.85 -8.43 -19.99
CA PRO A 138 -3.05 -8.90 -21.11
C PRO A 138 -2.04 -7.83 -21.52
N THR A 139 -0.77 -8.23 -21.61
CA THR A 139 0.28 -7.37 -22.15
C THR A 139 0.00 -7.11 -23.62
N TYR A 140 0.41 -5.94 -24.14
CA TYR A 140 0.38 -5.72 -25.58
C TYR A 140 1.23 -6.78 -26.29
N LEU A 141 0.70 -7.37 -27.37
CA LEU A 141 1.38 -8.41 -28.13
C LEU A 141 2.79 -7.93 -28.55
N GLY A 142 3.84 -8.60 -28.07
CA GLY A 142 5.24 -8.25 -28.34
C GLY A 142 5.87 -7.26 -27.36
N ILE A 143 5.15 -6.83 -26.33
CA ILE A 143 5.66 -6.00 -25.23
C ILE A 143 5.56 -6.82 -23.95
N ASP A 144 6.70 -7.34 -23.50
CA ASP A 144 6.82 -7.96 -22.19
C ASP A 144 7.43 -6.98 -21.17
N LYS A 145 7.48 -7.40 -19.91
CA LYS A 145 8.14 -6.65 -18.84
C LYS A 145 9.57 -6.26 -19.26
N GLY A 146 10.35 -7.21 -19.76
CA GLY A 146 11.74 -6.97 -20.20
C GLY A 146 11.89 -5.85 -21.24
N THR A 147 10.96 -5.78 -22.19
CA THR A 147 10.94 -4.80 -23.29
C THR A 147 10.68 -3.39 -22.76
N ILE A 148 9.67 -3.21 -21.91
CA ILE A 148 9.37 -1.92 -21.26
C ILE A 148 10.51 -1.46 -20.38
N TRP A 149 11.09 -2.36 -19.58
CA TRP A 149 12.22 -2.01 -18.71
C TRP A 149 13.46 -1.61 -19.51
N SER A 150 13.68 -2.21 -20.70
CA SER A 150 14.79 -1.82 -21.59
C SER A 150 14.59 -0.43 -22.21
N GLN A 151 13.34 -0.09 -22.57
CA GLN A 151 13.00 1.19 -23.19
C GLN A 151 13.01 2.34 -22.18
N LEU A 152 12.67 2.07 -20.93
CA LEU A 152 12.73 3.04 -19.84
C LEU A 152 14.14 3.20 -19.22
N GLN A 153 15.17 2.51 -19.74
CA GLN A 153 16.50 2.38 -19.12
C GLN A 153 16.45 1.90 -17.65
N ILE A 154 15.40 1.17 -17.27
CA ILE A 154 15.17 0.71 -15.91
C ILE A 154 15.98 -0.56 -15.63
N ARG A 155 17.04 -0.45 -14.83
CA ARG A 155 17.72 -1.61 -14.22
C ARG A 155 17.00 -2.06 -12.94
N LEU A 156 15.80 -2.63 -13.07
CA LEU A 156 15.11 -3.33 -11.96
C LEU A 156 15.05 -4.85 -12.18
N HIS A 157 16.12 -5.44 -12.71
CA HIS A 157 16.23 -6.89 -12.97
C HIS A 157 16.14 -7.77 -11.70
N TYR A 158 16.10 -7.18 -10.50
CA TYR A 158 16.13 -7.89 -9.23
C TYR A 158 14.79 -7.99 -8.48
N TRP A 159 13.75 -7.20 -8.82
CA TRP A 159 12.55 -7.11 -7.98
C TRP A 159 11.40 -8.03 -8.42
N VAL A 160 11.14 -8.14 -9.72
CA VAL A 160 10.10 -9.04 -10.26
C VAL A 160 10.43 -10.51 -9.99
N VAL A 161 11.72 -10.86 -9.95
CA VAL A 161 12.19 -12.22 -9.67
C VAL A 161 12.09 -12.57 -8.18
N LYS A 162 12.18 -11.59 -7.27
CA LYS A 162 12.22 -11.85 -5.82
C LYS A 162 10.85 -11.86 -5.14
N MET A 163 9.82 -11.27 -5.76
CA MET A 163 8.43 -11.37 -5.27
C MET A 163 7.70 -12.62 -5.79
N ARG A 164 8.21 -13.28 -6.84
CA ARG A 164 7.62 -14.49 -7.44
C ARG A 164 8.22 -15.82 -6.96
N HIS A 165 9.09 -15.80 -5.95
CA HIS A 165 9.66 -16.99 -5.33
C HIS A 165 9.52 -16.98 -3.81
#